data_AF-A0A433MTG8-F1
#
_entry.id   AF-A0A433MTG8-F1
#
_cell.length_a   1.000
_cell.length_b   1.000
_cell.length_c   1.000
_cell.angle_alpha   90.00
_cell.angle_beta   90.00
_cell.angle_gamma   90.00
#
_symmetry.space_group_name_H-M   'P 1'
#
loop_
_entity.id
_entity.type
_entity.pdbx_description
1 polymer ?
#
loop_
_entity_poly.entity_id
_entity_poly.type
_entity_poly.pdbx_seq_one_letter_code
_entity_poly.pdbx_strand_id
1 'polypeptide(L)'
;MNAAKPGKTPVYIDSCAWNYVFDAQVVMEEVFPPEEFHLFITREVHIELLEIPDFGSDGSDKRLLKQFIQKSIDRHAVRTTGFFGFATFEKDGTPSKHQINVGFAQGGFWPASDRDWYGTPEVRTYLAGKSTRNSTLGHNQADASLGIRSFDAIVLTHEKRNKPGPIRLAAEQFGYVLYLRDLAESGLT
;
A
#
# COMPACT_ATOMS: atom_id res chain seq x y z
N MET A 1 -1.95 -39.74 1.79
CA MET A 1 -1.92 -38.47 2.54
C MET A 1 -1.97 -37.36 1.51
N ASN A 2 -3.06 -36.60 1.45
CA ASN A 2 -3.14 -35.43 0.57
C ASN A 2 -2.43 -34.28 1.28
N ALA A 3 -1.28 -33.84 0.76
CA ALA A 3 -0.67 -32.59 1.19
C ALA A 3 -1.67 -31.46 0.93
N ALA A 4 -2.05 -30.73 1.97
CA ALA A 4 -2.82 -29.51 1.81
C ALA A 4 -2.00 -28.59 0.89
N LYS A 5 -2.60 -28.09 -0.20
CA LYS A 5 -1.97 -27.05 -1.01
C LYS A 5 -1.67 -25.87 -0.08
N PRO A 6 -0.43 -25.34 -0.05
CA PRO A 6 -0.16 -24.12 0.69
C PRO A 6 -1.12 -23.02 0.21
N GLY A 7 -1.62 -22.21 1.15
CA GLY A 7 -2.42 -21.03 0.82
C GLY A 7 -1.63 -20.07 -0.05
N LYS A 8 -2.33 -19.23 -0.82
CA LYS A 8 -1.68 -18.21 -1.67
C LYS A 8 -0.96 -17.16 -0.81
N THR A 9 0.21 -16.72 -1.27
CA THR A 9 1.04 -15.73 -0.62
C THR A 9 0.44 -14.33 -0.82
N PRO A 10 0.11 -13.60 0.26
CA PRO A 10 -0.41 -12.24 0.15
C PRO A 10 0.71 -11.24 -0.17
N VAL A 11 0.44 -10.34 -1.11
CA VAL A 11 1.36 -9.29 -1.54
C VAL A 11 0.62 -7.95 -1.59
N TYR A 12 1.11 -6.98 -0.84
CA TYR A 12 0.63 -5.61 -0.82
C TYR A 12 1.51 -4.74 -1.70
N ILE A 13 0.89 -3.96 -2.59
CA ILE A 13 1.59 -3.10 -3.55
C ILE A 13 1.45 -1.65 -3.09
N ASP A 14 2.57 -1.01 -2.80
CA ASP A 14 2.63 0.43 -2.49
C ASP A 14 2.31 1.29 -3.72
N SER A 15 1.83 2.52 -3.53
CA SER A 15 1.53 3.46 -4.61
C SER A 15 2.78 3.74 -5.46
N CYS A 16 3.95 3.87 -4.83
CA CYS A 16 5.20 4.11 -5.54
C CYS A 16 5.70 2.89 -6.33
N ALA A 17 5.37 1.66 -5.91
CA ALA A 17 5.79 0.42 -6.58
C ALA A 17 5.21 0.30 -8.00
N TRP A 18 4.01 0.83 -8.23
CA TRP A 18 3.39 0.84 -9.55
C TRP A 18 4.20 1.59 -10.61
N ASN A 19 4.94 2.64 -10.23
CA ASN A 19 5.83 3.33 -11.18
C ASN A 19 6.92 2.37 -11.67
N TYR A 20 7.54 1.62 -10.77
CA TYR A 20 8.56 0.65 -11.14
C TYR A 20 8.00 -0.48 -12.02
N VAL A 21 6.87 -1.06 -11.63
CA VAL A 21 6.23 -2.14 -12.40
C VAL A 21 5.91 -1.66 -13.82
N PHE A 22 5.45 -0.42 -13.97
CA PHE A 22 5.18 0.20 -15.27
C PHE A 22 6.47 0.48 -16.07
N ASP A 23 7.45 1.14 -15.45
CA ASP A 23 8.69 1.56 -16.12
C ASP A 23 9.55 0.36 -16.54
N ALA A 24 9.58 -0.69 -15.72
CA ALA A 24 10.28 -1.95 -16.01
C ALA A 24 9.47 -2.92 -16.88
N GLN A 25 8.25 -2.53 -17.30
CA GLN A 25 7.35 -3.35 -18.12
C GLN A 25 7.14 -4.76 -17.55
N VAL A 26 7.00 -4.87 -16.23
CA VAL A 26 6.83 -6.15 -15.55
C VAL A 26 5.55 -6.84 -16.02
N VAL A 27 5.69 -8.08 -16.46
CA VAL A 27 4.54 -8.95 -16.78
C VAL A 27 4.01 -9.56 -15.48
N MET A 28 2.97 -8.93 -14.95
CA MET A 28 2.42 -9.23 -13.62
C MET A 28 1.97 -10.69 -13.47
N GLU A 29 1.49 -11.37 -14.50
CA GLU A 29 1.10 -12.79 -14.42
C GLU A 29 2.28 -13.75 -14.26
N GLU A 30 3.44 -13.39 -14.81
CA GLU A 30 4.64 -14.21 -14.73
C GLU A 30 5.30 -14.04 -13.36
N VAL A 31 5.30 -12.81 -12.84
CA VAL A 31 5.91 -12.50 -11.53
C VAL A 31 4.98 -12.84 -10.37
N PHE A 32 3.67 -12.66 -10.54
CA PHE A 32 2.66 -12.99 -9.54
C PHE A 32 1.60 -13.94 -10.10
N PRO A 33 1.96 -15.22 -10.36
CA PRO A 33 1.00 -16.20 -10.82
C PRO A 33 -0.20 -16.29 -9.86
N PRO A 34 -1.44 -16.18 -10.36
CA PRO A 34 -2.62 -16.08 -9.51
C PRO A 34 -2.88 -17.34 -8.68
N GLU A 35 -2.33 -18.49 -9.05
CA GLU A 35 -2.34 -19.74 -8.29
C GLU A 35 -1.47 -19.70 -7.04
N GLU A 36 -0.46 -18.84 -7.00
CA GLU A 36 0.52 -18.71 -5.93
C GLU A 36 0.33 -17.43 -5.11
N PHE A 37 -0.17 -16.35 -5.71
CA PHE A 37 -0.23 -15.04 -5.07
C PHE A 37 -1.64 -14.46 -4.99
N HIS A 38 -1.85 -13.65 -3.96
CA HIS A 38 -2.99 -12.75 -3.84
C HIS A 38 -2.50 -11.31 -3.71
N LEU A 39 -2.96 -10.45 -4.61
CA LEU A 39 -2.52 -9.06 -4.68
C LEU A 39 -3.50 -8.13 -3.96
N PHE A 40 -2.94 -7.22 -3.18
CA PHE A 40 -3.68 -6.27 -2.36
C PHE A 40 -3.10 -4.86 -2.47
N ILE A 41 -3.96 -3.89 -2.17
CA ILE A 41 -3.58 -2.53 -1.79
C ILE A 41 -4.34 -2.16 -0.51
N THR A 42 -3.80 -1.28 0.32
CA THR A 42 -4.57 -0.71 1.44
C THR A 42 -5.52 0.37 0.92
N ARG A 43 -6.51 0.74 1.72
CA ARG A 43 -7.44 1.81 1.36
C ARG A 43 -6.72 3.14 1.20
N GLU A 44 -5.71 3.40 2.02
CA GLU A 44 -4.83 4.55 1.92
C GLU A 44 -4.08 4.58 0.59
N VAL A 45 -3.47 3.45 0.18
CA VAL A 45 -2.80 3.36 -1.14
C VAL A 45 -3.81 3.59 -2.26
N HIS A 46 -5.00 2.98 -2.20
CA HIS A 46 -6.04 3.22 -3.20
C HIS A 46 -6.39 4.73 -3.30
N ILE A 47 -6.50 5.44 -2.18
CA ILE A 47 -6.72 6.89 -2.19
C ILE A 47 -5.57 7.63 -2.90
N GLU A 48 -4.31 7.27 -2.61
CA GLU A 48 -3.16 7.86 -3.31
C GLU A 48 -3.19 7.59 -4.82
N LEU A 49 -3.59 6.39 -5.25
CA LEU A 49 -3.71 6.03 -6.66
C LEU A 49 -4.79 6.85 -7.39
N LEU A 50 -5.92 7.13 -6.73
CA LEU A 50 -7.00 7.96 -7.29
C LEU A 50 -6.58 9.40 -7.52
N GLU A 51 -5.57 9.87 -6.78
CA GLU A 51 -5.11 11.25 -6.82
C GLU A 51 -3.86 11.47 -7.68
N ILE A 52 -3.38 10.43 -8.36
CA ILE A 52 -2.33 10.59 -9.37
C ILE A 52 -2.82 11.61 -10.41
N PRO A 53 -2.16 12.78 -10.54
CA PRO A 53 -2.55 13.80 -11.51
C PRO A 53 -2.24 13.29 -12.92
N ASP A 54 -2.90 13.86 -13.93
CA ASP A 54 -2.58 13.52 -15.33
C ASP A 54 -1.18 14.00 -15.73
N PHE A 55 -0.70 15.08 -15.12
CA PHE A 55 0.65 15.62 -15.30
C PHE A 55 1.37 15.70 -13.96
N GLY A 56 2.55 15.10 -13.88
CA GLY A 56 3.43 15.20 -12.72
C GLY A 56 3.95 16.62 -12.51
N SER A 57 4.47 16.91 -11.31
CA SER A 57 5.11 18.20 -11.01
C SER A 57 6.36 18.48 -11.85
N ASP A 58 6.94 17.43 -12.45
CA ASP A 58 8.06 17.47 -13.39
C ASP A 58 7.61 17.59 -14.86
N GLY A 59 6.31 17.72 -15.12
CA GLY A 59 5.73 17.78 -16.46
C GLY A 59 5.55 16.42 -17.15
N SER A 60 5.85 15.31 -16.48
CA SER A 60 5.65 13.97 -17.03
C SER A 60 4.16 13.65 -17.22
N ASP A 61 3.80 13.02 -18.34
CA ASP A 61 2.44 12.54 -18.59
C ASP A 61 2.22 11.20 -17.86
N LYS A 62 1.31 11.20 -16.88
CA LYS A 62 0.99 10.05 -16.04
C LYS A 62 -0.27 9.31 -16.49
N ARG A 63 -0.92 9.72 -17.58
CA ARG A 63 -2.17 9.09 -18.06
C ARG A 63 -1.98 7.62 -18.43
N LEU A 64 -0.85 7.27 -19.06
CA LEU A 64 -0.52 5.88 -19.38
C LEU A 64 -0.30 5.03 -18.13
N LEU A 65 0.40 5.56 -17.12
CA LEU A 65 0.57 4.91 -15.83
C LEU A 65 -0.78 4.65 -15.15
N LYS A 66 -1.67 5.65 -15.11
CA LYS A 66 -3.01 5.51 -14.54
C LYS A 66 -3.82 4.41 -15.23
N GLN A 67 -3.80 4.38 -16.56
CA GLN A 67 -4.45 3.33 -17.34
C GLN A 67 -3.85 1.95 -17.08
N PHE A 68 -2.52 1.87 -16.96
CA PHE A 68 -1.83 0.63 -16.62
C PHE A 68 -2.22 0.11 -15.24
N ILE A 69 -2.23 0.98 -14.22
CA ILE A 69 -2.61 0.63 -12.86
C ILE A 69 -4.05 0.12 -12.83
N GLN A 70 -4.99 0.83 -13.45
CA GLN A 70 -6.40 0.42 -13.49
C GLN A 70 -6.57 -0.95 -14.18
N LYS A 71 -5.96 -1.13 -15.36
CA LYS A 71 -6.00 -2.42 -16.07
C LYS A 71 -5.39 -3.55 -15.24
N SER A 72 -4.30 -3.27 -14.52
CA SER A 72 -3.63 -4.26 -13.66
C SER A 72 -4.50 -4.63 -12.46
N ILE A 73 -5.14 -3.65 -11.82
CA ILE A 73 -6.08 -3.90 -10.72
C ILE A 73 -7.22 -4.81 -11.19
N ASP A 74 -7.82 -4.50 -12.33
CA ASP A 74 -8.96 -5.25 -12.87
C ASP A 74 -8.57 -6.66 -13.32
N ARG A 75 -7.47 -6.78 -14.09
CA ARG A 75 -7.02 -8.04 -14.68
C ARG A 75 -6.50 -9.05 -13.65
N HIS A 76 -5.82 -8.56 -12.61
CA HIS A 76 -5.23 -9.41 -11.57
C HIS A 76 -6.10 -9.51 -10.31
N ALA A 77 -7.31 -8.96 -10.35
CA ALA A 77 -8.23 -8.92 -9.22
C ALA A 77 -7.58 -8.39 -7.93
N VAL A 78 -6.79 -7.31 -8.04
CA VAL A 78 -6.11 -6.68 -6.91
C VAL A 78 -7.18 -6.15 -5.94
N ARG A 79 -7.15 -6.62 -4.69
CA ARG A 79 -8.19 -6.27 -3.71
C ARG A 79 -7.75 -5.09 -2.87
N THR A 80 -8.62 -4.09 -2.72
CA THR A 80 -8.44 -3.09 -1.67
C THR A 80 -8.83 -3.69 -0.32
N THR A 81 -7.97 -3.57 0.67
CA THR A 81 -8.29 -3.90 2.07
C THR A 81 -8.42 -2.63 2.91
N GLY A 82 -9.28 -2.69 3.92
CA GLY A 82 -9.50 -1.60 4.85
C GLY A 82 -10.26 -2.09 6.08
N PHE A 83 -10.40 -1.20 7.05
CA PHE A 83 -11.11 -1.51 8.29
C PHE A 83 -12.50 -0.90 8.29
N PHE A 84 -13.44 -1.65 8.87
CA PHE A 84 -14.77 -1.13 9.15
C PHE A 84 -14.69 0.06 10.10
N GLY A 85 -15.42 1.12 9.78
CA GLY A 85 -15.52 2.28 10.66
C GLY A 85 -16.57 3.27 10.18
N PHE A 86 -16.70 4.36 10.93
CA PHE A 86 -17.61 5.45 10.60
C PHE A 86 -16.98 6.44 9.63
N ALA A 87 -17.82 7.28 9.04
CA ALA A 87 -17.37 8.37 8.18
C ALA A 87 -16.37 9.26 8.93
N THR A 88 -15.27 9.60 8.27
CA THR A 88 -14.32 10.61 8.74
C THR A 88 -14.75 11.97 8.24
N PHE A 89 -14.41 13.00 9.02
CA PHE A 89 -14.77 14.39 8.76
C PHE A 89 -13.53 15.28 8.76
N GLU A 90 -13.55 16.32 7.93
CA GLU A 90 -12.57 17.40 7.93
C GLU A 90 -12.74 18.29 9.17
N LYS A 91 -11.78 19.20 9.39
CA LYS A 91 -11.80 20.12 10.56
C LYS A 91 -13.03 21.02 10.62
N ASP A 92 -13.64 21.32 9.48
CA ASP A 92 -14.85 22.14 9.38
C ASP A 92 -16.15 21.34 9.59
N GLY A 93 -16.03 20.03 9.88
CA GLY A 93 -17.17 19.13 10.11
C GLY A 93 -17.82 18.60 8.83
N THR A 94 -17.26 18.90 7.64
CA THR A 94 -17.71 18.27 6.39
C THR A 94 -17.16 16.85 6.25
N PRO A 95 -17.85 15.90 5.59
CA PRO A 95 -17.30 14.57 5.36
C PRO A 95 -15.99 14.64 4.58
N SER A 96 -15.00 13.85 5.00
CA SER A 96 -13.71 13.79 4.30
C SER A 96 -13.90 13.44 2.83
N LYS A 97 -13.16 14.14 1.96
CA LYS A 97 -13.14 13.90 0.51
C LYS A 97 -12.89 12.43 0.19
N HIS A 98 -11.99 11.81 0.95
CA HIS A 98 -11.70 10.39 0.89
C HIS A 98 -12.01 9.71 2.22
N GLN A 99 -12.80 8.65 2.16
CA GLN A 99 -13.13 7.81 3.32
C GLN A 99 -12.13 6.65 3.42
N ILE A 100 -11.39 6.64 4.53
CA ILE A 100 -10.35 5.62 4.84
C ILE A 100 -10.98 4.38 5.47
N ASN A 101 -12.02 4.58 6.28
CA ASN A 101 -12.84 3.48 6.76
C ASN A 101 -13.73 2.98 5.62
N VAL A 102 -13.91 1.67 5.56
CA VAL A 102 -14.81 1.01 4.62
C VAL A 102 -16.12 0.60 5.29
N GLY A 103 -17.16 0.37 4.49
CA GLY A 103 -18.49 0.00 4.99
C GLY A 103 -18.64 -1.49 5.32
N PHE A 104 -19.87 -1.87 5.64
CA PHE A 104 -20.25 -3.27 5.82
C PHE A 104 -19.88 -4.12 4.59
N ALA A 105 -19.43 -5.34 4.84
CA ALA A 105 -18.99 -6.31 3.83
C ALA A 105 -17.80 -5.87 2.93
N GLN A 106 -17.15 -4.74 3.25
CA GLN A 106 -15.97 -4.26 2.51
C GLN A 106 -14.67 -4.35 3.31
N GLY A 107 -14.75 -4.48 4.64
CA GLY A 107 -13.59 -4.58 5.52
C GLY A 107 -13.86 -5.39 6.78
N GLY A 108 -12.78 -5.63 7.54
CA GLY A 108 -12.82 -6.32 8.81
C GLY A 108 -12.78 -5.36 10.00
N PHE A 109 -13.01 -5.88 11.20
CA PHE A 109 -12.66 -5.15 12.42
C PHE A 109 -11.15 -5.02 12.53
N TRP A 110 -10.70 -3.89 13.06
CA TRP A 110 -9.28 -3.62 13.27
C TRP A 110 -8.70 -4.59 14.31
N PRO A 111 -7.73 -5.46 13.95
CA PRO A 111 -7.06 -6.34 14.90
C PRO A 111 -6.44 -5.60 16.07
N ALA A 112 -6.42 -6.25 17.24
CA ALA A 112 -5.77 -5.68 18.43
C ALA A 112 -4.27 -5.47 18.22
N SER A 113 -3.59 -6.43 17.59
CA SER A 113 -2.16 -6.36 17.24
C SER A 113 -1.83 -5.12 16.39
N ASP A 114 -2.68 -4.79 15.43
CA ASP A 114 -2.49 -3.60 14.60
C ASP A 114 -2.56 -2.35 15.46
N ARG A 115 -3.60 -2.22 16.29
CA ARG A 115 -3.78 -1.07 17.17
C ARG A 115 -2.61 -0.92 18.14
N ASP A 116 -2.10 -2.02 18.66
CA ASP A 116 -0.94 -2.03 19.56
C ASP A 116 0.31 -1.50 18.83
N TRP A 117 0.54 -1.95 17.59
CA TRP A 117 1.65 -1.44 16.77
C TRP A 117 1.51 0.05 16.47
N TYR A 118 0.34 0.52 16.04
CA TYR A 118 0.05 1.94 15.85
C TYR A 118 0.18 2.76 17.14
N GLY A 119 -0.05 2.14 18.30
CA GLY A 119 0.06 2.75 19.62
C GLY A 119 1.50 2.96 20.09
N THR A 120 2.48 2.29 19.49
CA THR A 120 3.90 2.38 19.87
C THR A 120 4.45 3.81 19.71
N PRO A 121 5.33 4.28 20.62
CA PRO A 121 5.93 5.60 20.51
C PRO A 121 6.60 5.84 19.15
N GLU A 122 7.31 4.84 18.63
CA GLU A 122 8.06 4.87 17.38
C GLU A 122 7.13 5.15 16.19
N VAL A 123 6.04 4.41 16.04
CA VAL A 123 5.05 4.64 14.97
C VAL A 123 4.37 5.99 15.15
N ARG A 124 4.01 6.35 16.40
CA ARG A 124 3.36 7.63 16.69
C ARG A 124 4.24 8.83 16.33
N THR A 125 5.56 8.74 16.38
CA THR A 125 6.45 9.85 15.93
C THR A 125 6.28 10.20 14.46
N TYR A 126 5.88 9.22 13.62
CA TYR A 126 5.67 9.42 12.19
C TYR A 126 4.27 9.92 11.84
N LEU A 127 3.30 9.78 12.76
CA LEU A 127 1.88 10.06 12.51
C LEU A 127 1.35 11.26 13.30
N ALA A 128 1.71 11.38 14.58
CA ALA A 128 1.11 12.36 15.49
C ALA A 128 1.57 13.79 15.17
N GLY A 129 0.62 14.73 15.15
CA GLY A 129 0.89 16.16 14.97
C GLY A 129 1.37 16.55 13.57
N LYS A 130 1.38 15.62 12.61
CA LYS A 130 1.74 15.90 11.22
C LYS A 130 0.53 16.44 10.46
N SER A 131 0.78 17.40 9.55
CA SER A 131 -0.26 17.94 8.69
C SER A 131 -0.82 16.86 7.76
N THR A 132 -2.10 16.96 7.43
CA THR A 132 -2.68 16.21 6.31
C THR A 132 -2.00 16.62 5.00
N ARG A 133 -1.82 15.67 4.08
CA ARG A 133 -1.35 15.95 2.73
C ARG A 133 -2.52 16.50 1.90
N ASN A 134 -2.23 17.01 0.70
CA ASN A 134 -3.25 17.39 -0.30
C ASN A 134 -4.27 16.27 -0.56
N SER A 135 -3.88 15.03 -0.25
CA SER A 135 -4.68 13.82 -0.35
C SER A 135 -5.72 13.60 0.74
N THR A 136 -5.86 14.54 1.68
CA THR A 136 -6.61 14.39 2.94
C THR A 136 -6.11 13.27 3.87
N LEU A 137 -5.24 12.37 3.40
CA LEU A 137 -4.52 11.40 4.22
C LEU A 137 -3.54 12.11 5.17
N GLY A 138 -3.42 11.59 6.38
CA GLY A 138 -2.36 11.98 7.29
C GLY A 138 -0.99 11.69 6.67
N HIS A 139 0.01 12.50 7.02
CA HIS A 139 1.39 12.22 6.64
C HIS A 139 1.79 10.80 7.09
N ASN A 140 2.37 10.01 6.18
CA ASN A 140 2.78 8.62 6.40
C ASN A 140 1.66 7.64 6.78
N GLN A 141 0.40 7.98 6.57
CA GLN A 141 -0.70 7.08 6.87
C GLN A 141 -0.71 5.86 5.95
N ALA A 142 -0.46 6.05 4.65
CA ALA A 142 -0.29 4.96 3.68
C ALA A 142 0.90 4.07 4.06
N ASP A 143 2.08 4.65 4.30
CA ASP A 143 3.27 3.94 4.75
C ASP A 143 3.01 3.12 6.03
N ALA A 144 2.27 3.66 7.01
CA ALA A 144 1.92 2.93 8.22
C ALA A 144 0.94 1.78 7.95
N SER A 145 -0.07 2.01 7.10
CA SER A 145 -1.04 0.98 6.70
C SER A 145 -0.35 -0.20 6.01
N LEU A 146 0.67 0.07 5.20
CA LEU A 146 1.51 -0.95 4.56
C LEU A 146 2.47 -1.59 5.56
N GLY A 147 3.14 -0.80 6.38
CA GLY A 147 4.09 -1.27 7.39
C GLY A 147 3.50 -2.36 8.28
N ILE A 148 2.29 -2.16 8.80
CA ILE A 148 1.61 -3.19 9.62
C ILE A 148 1.23 -4.44 8.81
N ARG A 149 0.93 -4.33 7.50
CA ARG A 149 0.67 -5.52 6.67
C ARG A 149 1.93 -6.36 6.47
N SER A 150 3.11 -5.76 6.55
CA SER A 150 4.37 -6.47 6.31
C SER A 150 4.65 -7.59 7.30
N PHE A 151 4.01 -7.62 8.48
CA PHE A 151 4.22 -8.71 9.45
C PHE A 151 3.57 -10.03 9.02
N ASP A 152 2.55 -10.00 8.16
CA ASP A 152 1.80 -11.19 7.71
C ASP A 152 1.80 -11.35 6.18
N ALA A 153 2.33 -10.38 5.44
CA ALA A 153 2.31 -10.35 3.99
C ALA A 153 3.56 -9.66 3.42
N ILE A 154 3.89 -9.94 2.15
CA ILE A 154 4.96 -9.22 1.47
C ILE A 154 4.45 -7.82 1.12
N VAL A 155 5.22 -6.77 1.44
CA VAL A 155 4.96 -5.41 0.98
C VAL A 155 5.99 -5.03 -0.09
N LEU A 156 5.53 -4.73 -1.30
CA LEU A 156 6.35 -4.22 -2.38
C LEU A 156 6.36 -2.70 -2.35
N THR A 157 7.55 -2.11 -2.31
CA THR A 157 7.73 -0.66 -2.36
C THR A 157 8.91 -0.29 -3.27
N HIS A 158 8.82 0.84 -3.96
CA HIS A 158 9.92 1.42 -4.74
C HIS A 158 10.60 2.59 -3.98
N GLU A 159 10.41 2.66 -2.67
CA GLU A 159 11.13 3.62 -1.82
C GLU A 159 12.59 3.21 -1.60
N LYS A 160 13.42 4.16 -1.18
CA LYS A 160 14.79 3.87 -0.76
C LYS A 160 14.75 3.16 0.59
N ARG A 161 15.49 2.06 0.74
CA ARG A 161 15.56 1.28 2.01
C ARG A 161 15.88 2.13 3.23
N ASN A 162 16.73 3.14 3.08
CA ASN A 162 17.15 4.01 4.19
C ASN A 162 16.18 5.17 4.49
N LYS A 163 15.10 5.37 3.71
CA LYS A 163 14.13 6.44 3.94
C LYS A 163 13.48 6.26 5.32
N PRO A 164 13.56 7.25 6.22
CA PRO A 164 12.87 7.18 7.51
C PRO A 164 11.35 7.14 7.31
N GLY A 165 10.67 6.23 8.01
CA GLY A 165 9.22 6.12 7.96
C GLY A 165 8.70 4.77 8.46
N PRO A 166 7.36 4.60 8.53
CA PRO A 166 6.74 3.40 9.07
C PRO A 166 7.11 2.10 8.34
N ILE A 167 7.28 2.12 7.00
CA ILE A 167 7.69 0.93 6.23
C ILE A 167 9.09 0.47 6.64
N ARG A 168 10.05 1.39 6.78
CA ARG A 168 11.40 1.07 7.24
C ARG A 168 11.39 0.53 8.67
N LEU A 169 10.63 1.17 9.56
CA LEU A 169 10.48 0.71 10.94
C LEU A 169 9.93 -0.73 10.98
N ALA A 170 8.90 -1.04 10.19
CA ALA A 170 8.35 -2.39 10.12
C ALA A 170 9.38 -3.39 9.59
N ALA A 171 10.16 -3.04 8.57
CA ALA A 171 11.25 -3.88 8.06
C ALA A 171 12.34 -4.14 9.12
N GLU A 172 12.73 -3.12 9.90
CA GLU A 172 13.65 -3.26 11.04
C GLU A 172 13.06 -4.15 12.16
N GLN A 173 11.74 -4.24 12.24
CA GLN A 173 10.98 -5.10 13.17
C GLN A 173 10.61 -6.47 12.55
N PHE A 174 11.36 -6.93 11.54
CA PHE A 174 11.19 -8.23 10.86
C PHE A 174 9.96 -8.35 9.94
N GLY A 175 9.35 -7.23 9.55
CA GLY A 175 8.33 -7.21 8.50
C GLY A 175 8.90 -7.58 7.12
N TYR A 176 8.10 -8.29 6.32
CA TYR A 176 8.43 -8.72 4.96
C TYR A 176 8.29 -7.56 3.97
N VAL A 177 9.31 -6.71 3.89
CA VAL A 177 9.34 -5.58 2.94
C VAL A 177 10.35 -5.85 1.81
N LEU A 178 9.87 -5.85 0.58
CA LEU A 178 10.68 -5.97 -0.64
C LEU A 178 10.83 -4.59 -1.28
N TYR A 179 12.06 -4.07 -1.26
CA TYR A 179 12.44 -2.80 -1.87
C TYR A 179 12.85 -3.04 -3.32
N LEU A 180 12.00 -2.62 -4.26
CA LEU A 180 12.19 -2.81 -5.71
C LEU A 180 13.41 -2.05 -6.25
N ARG A 181 13.84 -0.98 -5.57
CA ARG A 181 15.10 -0.29 -5.90
C ARG A 181 16.31 -1.20 -5.74
N ASP A 182 16.37 -1.95 -4.66
CA ASP A 182 17.47 -2.88 -4.40
C ASP A 182 17.48 -4.01 -5.43
N LEU A 183 16.29 -4.49 -5.84
CA LEU A 183 16.17 -5.48 -6.91
C LEU A 183 16.72 -4.93 -8.23
N ALA A 184 16.32 -3.71 -8.61
CA ALA A 184 16.82 -3.06 -9.81
C ALA A 184 18.35 -2.84 -9.78
N GLU A 185 18.90 -2.49 -8.62
CA GLU A 185 20.34 -2.29 -8.42
C GLU A 185 21.12 -3.62 -8.40
N SER A 186 20.46 -4.74 -8.06
CA SER A 186 21.10 -6.06 -8.00
C SER A 186 21.37 -6.69 -9.37
N GLY A 187 20.71 -6.20 -10.44
CA GLY A 187 20.80 -6.79 -11.78
C GLY A 187 20.10 -8.15 -11.92
N LEU A 188 19.34 -8.58 -10.90
CA LEU A 188 18.47 -9.75 -10.98
C LEU A 188 17.14 -9.32 -11.63
N THR A 189 17.04 -9.50 -12.94
CA THR A 189 15.79 -9.39 -13.71
C THR A 189 15.45 -10.71 -14.35
#